data_AF-A5KDC8-F1
#
_entry.id   AF-A5KDC8-F1
#
_cell.length_a   1.000
_cell.length_b   1.000
_cell.length_c   1.000
_cell.angle_alpha   90.00
_cell.angle_beta   90.00
_cell.angle_gamma   90.00
#
_symmetry.space_group_name_H-M   'P 1'
#
loop_
_entity.id
_entity.type
_entity.pdbx_description
1 polymer ?
#
loop_
_entity_poly.entity_id
_entity_poly.type
_entity_poly.pdbx_seq_one_letter_code
_entity_poly.pdbx_strand_id
1 'polypeptide(L)'
;MFKFSVPISSKIKQKKKFIEISKRFRYALLEYYTSFKKHDYTTDTHRKCRGLNYFLDDLRDEFNKHIVPLLSPSKRENYWNKEVENKLLKDLQTKTGNSCARNAISYNKEIRILRKEIEDYCDERDELIGTLSSLSINEHEKCERFRYWMVDSLVYFWNDYYWRKYITYRSMIEPLFIENNGMVSPG
;
A
#
# COMPACT_ATOMS: atom_id res chain seq x y z
N MET A 1 18.50 -12.05 -9.85
CA MET A 1 17.40 -12.45 -8.94
C MET A 1 17.63 -11.83 -7.57
N PHE A 2 16.69 -11.05 -7.04
CA PHE A 2 16.85 -10.44 -5.73
C PHE A 2 16.87 -11.52 -4.63
N LYS A 3 17.85 -11.47 -3.73
CA LYS A 3 17.94 -12.37 -2.58
C LYS A 3 17.70 -11.56 -1.32
N PHE A 4 16.67 -11.90 -0.55
CA PHE A 4 16.54 -11.38 0.81
C PHE A 4 17.68 -11.94 1.67
N SER A 5 18.67 -11.10 1.94
CA SER A 5 19.87 -11.46 2.69
C SER A 5 20.11 -10.42 3.78
N VAL A 6 19.82 -10.81 5.02
CA VAL A 6 20.09 -10.00 6.21
C VAL A 6 21.18 -10.66 7.06
N PRO A 7 22.08 -9.88 7.69
CA PRO A 7 23.19 -10.39 8.49
C PRO A 7 22.72 -10.84 9.89
N ILE A 8 21.88 -11.87 9.93
CA ILE A 8 21.43 -12.55 11.16
C ILE A 8 22.06 -13.95 11.25
N SER A 9 22.10 -14.49 12.48
CA SER A 9 22.68 -15.82 12.75
C SER A 9 21.93 -16.95 12.04
N SER A 10 22.65 -18.03 11.73
CA SER A 10 22.08 -19.25 11.12
C SER A 10 20.92 -19.82 11.95
N LYS A 11 21.04 -19.79 13.28
CA LYS A 11 19.99 -20.23 14.21
C LYS A 11 18.67 -19.46 14.02
N ILE A 12 18.71 -18.15 13.80
CA ILE A 12 17.51 -17.35 13.53
C ILE A 12 16.98 -17.66 12.12
N LYS A 13 17.86 -17.85 11.13
CA LYS A 13 17.47 -18.19 9.75
C LYS A 13 16.69 -19.51 9.64
N GLN A 14 16.90 -20.45 10.57
CA GLN A 14 16.19 -21.72 10.63
C GLN A 14 14.81 -21.62 11.31
N LYS A 15 14.46 -20.49 11.94
CA LYS A 15 13.15 -20.32 12.58
C LYS A 15 12.05 -20.27 11.52
N LYS A 16 10.96 -21.03 11.75
CA LYS A 16 9.78 -21.09 10.85
C LYS A 16 9.30 -19.70 10.42
N LYS A 17 9.16 -18.76 11.36
CA LYS A 17 8.66 -17.42 11.06
C LYS A 17 9.63 -16.60 10.19
N PHE A 18 10.95 -16.76 10.37
CA PHE A 18 11.92 -16.12 9.47
C PHE A 18 11.81 -16.69 8.06
N ILE A 19 11.68 -18.01 7.92
CA ILE A 19 11.54 -18.67 6.61
C ILE A 19 10.28 -18.16 5.89
N GLU A 20 9.16 -18.06 6.61
CA GLU A 20 7.89 -17.55 6.08
C GLU A 20 8.01 -16.09 5.61
N ILE A 21 8.52 -15.20 6.46
CA ILE A 21 8.71 -13.77 6.13
C ILE A 21 9.67 -13.64 4.94
N SER A 22 10.77 -14.40 4.93
CA SER A 22 11.76 -14.39 3.85
C SER A 22 11.17 -14.82 2.50
N LYS A 23 10.28 -15.83 2.49
CA LYS A 23 9.57 -16.25 1.27
C LYS A 23 8.65 -15.15 0.75
N ARG A 24 7.83 -14.56 1.63
CA ARG A 24 6.92 -13.45 1.28
C ARG A 24 7.67 -12.21 0.80
N PHE A 25 8.80 -11.89 1.41
CA PHE A 25 9.65 -10.78 0.97
C PHE A 25 10.25 -11.03 -0.41
N ARG A 26 10.75 -12.25 -0.68
CA ARG A 26 11.25 -12.60 -2.02
C ARG A 26 10.16 -12.51 -3.08
N TYR A 27 8.95 -12.93 -2.75
CA TYR A 27 7.79 -12.75 -3.62
C TYR A 27 7.57 -11.26 -3.93
N ALA A 28 7.51 -10.40 -2.91
CA ALA A 28 7.35 -8.95 -3.10
C ALA A 28 8.40 -8.36 -4.03
N LEU A 29 9.68 -8.70 -3.82
CA LEU A 29 10.79 -8.21 -4.64
C LEU A 29 10.71 -8.69 -6.09
N LEU A 30 10.26 -9.94 -6.30
CA LEU A 30 10.04 -10.46 -7.64
C LEU A 30 8.90 -9.71 -8.33
N GLU A 31 7.78 -9.51 -7.63
CA GLU A 31 6.60 -8.80 -8.14
C GLU A 31 6.89 -7.34 -8.50
N TYR A 32 7.72 -6.65 -7.71
CA TYR A 32 8.18 -5.30 -8.05
C TYR A 32 8.90 -5.28 -9.40
N TYR A 33 9.82 -6.23 -9.59
CA TYR A 33 10.65 -6.30 -10.78
C TYR A 33 9.85 -6.73 -12.02
N THR A 34 8.95 -7.71 -11.88
CA THR A 34 8.10 -8.18 -12.97
C THR A 34 7.06 -7.14 -13.36
N SER A 35 6.44 -6.47 -12.39
CA SER A 35 5.46 -5.40 -12.65
C SER A 35 6.10 -4.26 -13.42
N PHE A 36 7.26 -3.77 -12.95
CA PHE A 36 8.01 -2.73 -13.67
C PHE A 36 8.38 -3.17 -15.09
N LYS A 37 8.90 -4.39 -15.27
CA LYS A 37 9.24 -4.89 -16.62
C LYS A 37 8.05 -4.97 -17.58
N LYS A 38 6.86 -5.27 -17.07
CA LYS A 38 5.67 -5.50 -17.88
C LYS A 38 4.95 -4.20 -18.25
N HIS A 39 4.90 -3.27 -17.31
CA HIS A 39 4.04 -2.09 -17.39
C HIS A 39 4.82 -0.77 -17.42
N ASP A 40 6.16 -0.81 -17.31
CA ASP A 40 7.07 0.33 -17.37
C ASP A 40 6.60 1.51 -16.51
N TYR A 41 6.38 2.70 -17.08
CA TYR A 41 5.95 3.91 -16.36
C TYR A 41 4.43 4.18 -16.38
N THR A 42 3.59 3.15 -16.50
CA THR A 42 2.12 3.33 -16.57
C THR A 42 1.45 3.43 -15.19
N THR A 43 0.21 3.92 -15.17
CA THR A 43 -0.66 3.92 -13.97
C THR A 43 -0.79 2.53 -13.34
N ASP A 44 -0.83 1.47 -14.15
CA ASP A 44 -0.82 0.08 -13.68
C ASP A 44 0.42 -0.26 -12.85
N THR A 45 1.60 0.19 -13.28
CA THR A 45 2.83 0.03 -12.52
C THR A 45 2.73 0.76 -11.19
N HIS A 46 2.25 2.00 -11.20
CA HIS A 46 2.11 2.81 -10.00
C HIS A 46 1.16 2.18 -8.98
N ARG A 47 -0.04 1.73 -9.41
CA ARG A 47 -1.02 1.04 -8.55
C ARG A 47 -0.44 -0.23 -7.94
N LYS A 48 0.22 -1.06 -8.75
CA LYS A 48 0.87 -2.30 -8.26
C LYS A 48 2.00 -2.01 -7.27
N CYS A 49 2.83 -1.03 -7.56
CA CYS A 49 3.96 -0.67 -6.71
C CYS A 49 3.54 0.00 -5.40
N ARG A 50 2.43 0.75 -5.39
CA ARG A 50 1.77 1.22 -4.17
C ARG A 50 1.28 0.05 -3.32
N GLY A 51 0.58 -0.91 -3.92
CA GLY A 51 0.15 -2.12 -3.22
C GLY A 51 1.31 -2.91 -2.60
N LEU A 52 2.41 -3.04 -3.32
CA LEU A 52 3.62 -3.69 -2.82
C LEU A 52 4.31 -2.90 -1.69
N ASN A 53 4.23 -1.56 -1.68
CA ASN A 53 4.76 -0.74 -0.58
C ASN A 53 4.03 -1.06 0.73
N TYR A 54 2.69 -1.13 0.70
CA TYR A 54 1.89 -1.54 1.86
C TYR A 54 2.25 -2.96 2.32
N PHE A 55 2.43 -3.89 1.40
CA PHE A 55 2.83 -5.26 1.72
C PHE A 55 4.22 -5.33 2.38
N LEU A 56 5.18 -4.52 1.91
CA LEU A 56 6.50 -4.42 2.53
C LEU A 56 6.44 -3.81 3.94
N ASP A 57 5.59 -2.82 4.17
CA ASP A 57 5.39 -2.24 5.51
C ASP A 57 4.76 -3.25 6.48
N ASP A 58 3.88 -4.12 6.01
CA ASP A 58 3.35 -5.24 6.80
C ASP A 58 4.43 -6.27 7.13
N LEU A 59 5.29 -6.62 6.15
CA LEU A 59 6.43 -7.51 6.39
C LEU A 59 7.45 -6.91 7.35
N ARG A 60 7.67 -5.59 7.30
CA ARG A 60 8.47 -4.85 8.28
C ARG A 60 7.92 -5.03 9.68
N ASP A 61 6.63 -4.82 9.87
CA ASP A 61 6.00 -4.89 11.18
C ASP A 61 6.07 -6.33 11.73
N GLU A 62 5.84 -7.34 10.89
CA GLU A 62 6.01 -8.75 11.27
C GLU A 62 7.47 -9.10 11.60
N PHE A 63 8.43 -8.60 10.82
CA PHE A 63 9.85 -8.82 11.07
C PHE A 63 10.30 -8.18 12.38
N ASN A 64 9.88 -6.94 12.64
CA ASN A 64 10.17 -6.23 13.88
C ASN A 64 9.51 -6.90 15.08
N LYS A 65 8.33 -7.50 14.92
CA LYS A 65 7.65 -8.23 15.99
C LYS A 65 8.31 -9.58 16.30
N HIS A 66 8.74 -10.33 15.29
CA HIS A 66 9.12 -11.74 15.46
C HIS A 66 10.62 -12.02 15.35
N ILE A 67 11.38 -11.20 14.63
CA ILE A 67 12.79 -11.46 14.31
C ILE A 67 13.71 -10.53 15.08
N VAL A 68 13.42 -9.23 15.13
CA VAL A 68 14.25 -8.24 15.85
C VAL A 68 14.45 -8.59 17.34
N PRO A 69 13.45 -9.08 18.10
CA PRO A 69 13.65 -9.45 19.50
C PRO A 69 14.64 -10.60 19.70
N LEU A 70 14.87 -11.42 18.67
CA LEU A 70 15.82 -12.54 18.71
C LEU A 70 17.27 -12.09 18.50
N LEU A 71 17.50 -10.83 18.10
CA LEU A 71 18.83 -10.26 17.92
C LEU A 71 19.46 -9.87 19.26
N SER A 72 20.78 -9.74 19.28
CA SER A 72 21.50 -9.17 20.42
C SER A 72 21.01 -7.74 20.67
N PRO A 73 20.93 -7.28 21.93
CA PRO A 73 20.42 -5.94 22.26
C PRO A 73 21.06 -4.82 21.42
N SER A 74 22.38 -4.86 21.24
CA SER A 74 23.15 -3.91 20.43
C SER A 74 22.75 -3.85 18.94
N LYS A 75 22.10 -4.88 18.42
CA LYS A 75 21.67 -4.97 17.03
C LYS A 75 20.20 -4.65 16.83
N ARG A 76 19.38 -4.58 17.88
CA ARG A 76 17.92 -4.43 17.75
C ARG A 76 17.54 -3.06 17.21
N GLU A 77 18.22 -2.03 17.71
CA GLU A 77 17.88 -0.65 17.40
C GLU A 77 18.04 -0.36 15.90
N ASN A 78 16.92 0.03 15.30
CA ASN A 78 16.84 0.43 13.90
C ASN A 78 17.32 -0.64 12.90
N TYR A 79 17.26 -1.93 13.28
CA TYR A 79 17.81 -3.03 12.47
C TYR A 79 17.21 -3.09 11.07
N TRP A 80 15.87 -3.03 10.98
CA TRP A 80 15.17 -3.07 9.71
C TRP A 80 15.65 -1.98 8.75
N ASN A 81 15.75 -0.73 9.23
CA ASN A 81 16.15 0.36 8.36
C ASN A 81 17.60 0.21 7.90
N LYS A 82 18.51 -0.18 8.81
CA LYS A 82 19.93 -0.38 8.51
C LYS A 82 20.17 -1.51 7.50
N GLU A 83 19.48 -2.63 7.65
CA GLU A 83 19.80 -3.86 6.91
C GLU A 83 18.85 -4.17 5.75
N VAL A 84 17.63 -3.64 5.77
CA VAL A 84 16.60 -3.93 4.77
C VAL A 84 16.23 -2.68 3.98
N GLU A 85 15.73 -1.64 4.65
CA GLU A 85 15.21 -0.44 4.00
C GLU A 85 16.31 0.26 3.18
N ASN A 86 17.42 0.61 3.82
CA ASN A 86 18.47 1.43 3.21
C ASN A 86 19.34 0.68 2.20
N LYS A 87 19.39 -0.65 2.30
CA LYS A 87 20.25 -1.50 1.45
C LYS A 87 19.42 -2.17 0.35
N LEU A 88 18.53 -3.08 0.74
CA LEU A 88 17.80 -3.93 -0.20
C LEU A 88 16.73 -3.17 -0.98
N LEU A 89 16.00 -2.26 -0.34
CA LEU A 89 14.90 -1.55 -1.00
C LEU A 89 15.37 -0.35 -1.82
N LYS A 90 16.45 0.34 -1.39
CA LYS A 90 17.11 1.36 -2.21
C LYS A 90 17.64 0.77 -3.52
N ASP A 91 18.27 -0.40 -3.47
CA ASP A 91 18.72 -1.14 -4.65
C ASP A 91 17.56 -1.49 -5.60
N LEU A 92 16.39 -1.81 -5.05
CA LEU A 92 15.18 -2.09 -5.84
C LEU A 92 14.71 -0.83 -6.57
N GLN A 93 14.61 0.30 -5.86
CA GLN A 93 14.19 1.59 -6.42
C GLN A 93 15.10 2.04 -7.58
N THR A 94 16.43 1.91 -7.42
CA THR A 94 17.40 2.21 -8.48
C THR A 94 17.16 1.34 -9.72
N LYS A 95 16.89 0.05 -9.54
CA LYS A 95 16.66 -0.89 -10.65
C LYS A 95 15.34 -0.68 -11.39
N THR A 96 14.35 -0.05 -10.75
CA THR A 96 13.05 0.28 -11.35
C THR A 96 12.98 1.71 -11.88
N GLY A 97 14.10 2.43 -12.00
CA GLY A 97 14.12 3.79 -12.56
C GLY A 97 13.22 4.79 -11.82
N ASN A 98 13.02 4.61 -10.50
CA ASN A 98 12.06 5.35 -9.67
C ASN A 98 10.56 5.21 -10.00
N SER A 99 10.18 4.45 -11.04
CA SER A 99 8.76 4.17 -11.37
C SER A 99 8.01 3.54 -10.21
N CYS A 100 8.72 2.72 -9.44
CA CYS A 100 8.25 2.10 -8.21
C CYS A 100 9.06 2.64 -7.03
N ALA A 101 8.84 3.91 -6.70
CA ALA A 101 9.47 4.51 -5.54
C ALA A 101 9.06 3.76 -4.26
N ARG A 102 10.06 3.29 -3.51
CA ARG A 102 9.84 2.75 -2.17
C ARG A 102 9.59 3.92 -1.23
N ASN A 103 8.37 4.02 -0.72
CA ASN A 103 7.98 5.01 0.28
C ASN A 103 7.48 4.29 1.53
N ALA A 104 8.28 4.27 2.59
CA ALA A 104 7.89 3.67 3.86
C ALA A 104 6.78 4.50 4.52
N ILE A 105 5.67 3.84 4.84
CA ILE A 105 4.55 4.49 5.52
C ILE A 105 4.68 4.22 7.03
N SER A 106 4.84 5.29 7.80
CA SER A 106 5.11 5.25 9.24
C SER A 106 3.85 4.99 10.09
N TYR A 107 2.66 5.18 9.52
CA TYR A 107 1.40 4.91 10.21
C TYR A 107 1.28 3.45 10.65
N ASN A 108 0.50 3.22 11.71
CA ASN A 108 0.15 1.87 12.14
C ASN A 108 -0.62 1.12 11.04
N LYS A 109 -0.64 -0.21 11.14
CA LYS A 109 -1.23 -1.09 10.12
C LYS A 109 -2.68 -0.72 9.75
N GLU A 110 -3.51 -0.38 10.73
CA GLU A 110 -4.93 -0.12 10.49
C GLU A 110 -5.13 1.16 9.67
N ILE A 111 -4.39 2.23 10.00
CA ILE A 111 -4.41 3.48 9.20
C ILE A 111 -3.83 3.26 7.80
N ARG A 112 -2.84 2.36 7.65
CA ARG A 112 -2.33 2.00 6.31
C ARG A 112 -3.37 1.26 5.47
N ILE A 113 -4.20 0.40 6.07
CA ILE A 113 -5.31 -0.26 5.38
C ILE A 113 -6.29 0.79 4.84
N LEU A 114 -6.73 1.72 5.69
CA LEU A 114 -7.62 2.81 5.27
C LEU A 114 -7.04 3.66 4.14
N ARG A 115 -5.77 4.05 4.26
CA ARG A 115 -5.10 4.81 3.19
C ARG A 115 -5.07 4.03 1.88
N LYS A 116 -4.73 2.74 1.92
CA LYS A 116 -4.72 1.89 0.73
C LYS A 116 -6.10 1.85 0.08
N GLU A 117 -7.17 1.70 0.87
CA GLU A 117 -8.54 1.67 0.36
C GLU A 117 -8.96 3.00 -0.29
N ILE A 118 -8.60 4.14 0.30
CA ILE A 118 -8.86 5.46 -0.29
C ILE A 118 -8.12 5.61 -1.63
N GLU A 119 -6.86 5.21 -1.68
CA GLU A 119 -6.06 5.30 -2.90
C GLU A 119 -6.58 4.33 -3.99
N ASP A 120 -6.99 3.12 -3.61
CA ASP A 120 -7.60 2.16 -4.54
C ASP A 120 -8.95 2.67 -5.08
N TYR A 121 -9.78 3.29 -4.23
CA TYR A 121 -11.04 3.92 -4.64
C TYR A 121 -10.83 5.04 -5.66
N CYS A 122 -9.84 5.91 -5.44
CA CYS A 122 -9.52 6.99 -6.36
C CYS A 122 -9.10 6.45 -7.74
N ASP A 123 -8.27 5.41 -7.78
CA ASP A 123 -7.87 4.78 -9.04
C ASP A 123 -9.07 4.17 -9.77
N GLU A 124 -9.95 3.46 -9.04
CA GLU A 124 -11.15 2.82 -9.61
C GLU A 124 -12.16 3.85 -10.13
N ARG A 125 -12.31 4.97 -9.43
CA ARG A 125 -13.12 6.11 -9.88
C ARG A 125 -12.63 6.61 -11.23
N ASP A 126 -11.33 6.85 -11.35
CA ASP A 126 -10.74 7.46 -12.55
C ASP A 126 -10.79 6.47 -13.74
N GLU A 127 -10.57 5.17 -13.48
CA GLU A 127 -10.76 4.10 -14.47
C GLU A 127 -12.22 4.01 -14.94
N LEU A 128 -13.18 4.10 -14.02
CA LEU A 128 -14.60 4.10 -14.36
C LEU A 128 -14.98 5.31 -15.21
N ILE A 129 -14.51 6.51 -14.86
CA ILE A 129 -14.76 7.73 -15.65
C ILE A 129 -14.20 7.56 -17.06
N GLY A 130 -12.97 7.08 -17.21
CA GLY A 130 -12.37 6.81 -18.51
C GLY A 130 -13.16 5.78 -19.32
N THR A 131 -13.58 4.69 -18.67
CA THR A 131 -14.40 3.63 -19.28
C THR A 131 -15.73 4.19 -19.77
N LEU A 132 -16.48 4.88 -18.91
CA LEU A 132 -17.79 5.45 -19.25
C LEU A 132 -17.68 6.47 -20.39
N SER A 133 -16.61 7.29 -20.39
CA SER A 133 -16.35 8.26 -21.45
C SER A 133 -16.13 7.62 -22.82
N SER A 134 -15.56 6.41 -22.85
CA SER A 134 -15.30 5.65 -24.09
C SER A 134 -16.53 4.92 -24.65
N LEU A 135 -17.59 4.75 -23.86
CA LEU A 135 -18.80 4.03 -24.29
C LEU A 135 -19.67 4.90 -25.21
N SER A 136 -20.19 4.27 -26.26
CA SER A 136 -21.17 4.87 -27.19
C SER A 136 -22.60 4.85 -26.62
N ILE A 137 -22.77 5.37 -25.40
CA ILE A 137 -24.07 5.54 -24.72
C ILE A 137 -24.31 7.03 -24.43
N ASN A 138 -25.55 7.39 -24.13
CA ASN A 138 -25.90 8.78 -23.82
C ASN A 138 -25.37 9.20 -22.43
N GLU A 139 -25.21 10.52 -22.23
CA GLU A 139 -24.66 11.07 -20.99
C GLU A 139 -25.50 10.75 -19.74
N HIS A 140 -26.83 10.69 -19.88
CA HIS A 140 -27.69 10.33 -18.75
C HIS A 140 -27.37 8.92 -18.24
N GLU A 141 -27.19 7.95 -19.13
CA GLU A 141 -26.83 6.58 -18.77
C GLU A 141 -25.43 6.48 -18.14
N LYS A 142 -24.45 7.28 -18.63
CA LYS A 142 -23.12 7.37 -18.00
C LYS A 142 -23.23 7.88 -16.57
N CYS A 143 -23.98 8.95 -16.34
CA CYS A 143 -24.20 9.53 -15.01
C CYS A 143 -24.89 8.55 -14.07
N GLU A 144 -25.92 7.82 -14.54
CA GLU A 144 -26.62 6.82 -13.72
C GLU A 144 -25.67 5.70 -13.29
N ARG A 145 -24.87 5.14 -14.21
CA ARG A 145 -23.87 4.10 -13.90
C ARG A 145 -22.84 4.57 -12.89
N PHE A 146 -22.32 5.79 -13.04
CA PHE A 146 -21.40 6.38 -12.08
C PHE A 146 -22.05 6.57 -10.70
N ARG A 147 -23.31 7.03 -10.66
CA ARG A 147 -24.06 7.21 -9.41
C ARG A 147 -24.24 5.88 -8.66
N TYR A 148 -24.60 4.80 -9.36
CA TYR A 148 -24.74 3.49 -8.74
C TYR A 148 -23.42 3.01 -8.13
N TRP A 149 -22.32 3.11 -8.86
CA TRP A 149 -21.00 2.75 -8.35
C TRP A 149 -20.59 3.57 -7.10
N MET A 150 -20.88 4.87 -7.08
CA MET A 150 -20.62 5.71 -5.90
C MET A 150 -21.43 5.27 -4.69
N VAL A 151 -22.72 4.95 -4.87
CA VAL A 151 -23.59 4.48 -3.78
C VAL A 151 -23.09 3.15 -3.23
N ASP A 152 -22.72 2.20 -4.09
CA ASP A 152 -22.18 0.91 -3.67
C ASP A 152 -20.87 1.08 -2.89
N SER A 153 -19.97 1.94 -3.36
CA SER A 153 -18.72 2.27 -2.67
C SER A 153 -18.95 2.89 -1.29
N LEU A 154 -19.92 3.80 -1.18
CA LEU A 154 -20.30 4.39 0.11
C LEU A 154 -20.81 3.34 1.09
N VAL A 155 -21.66 2.41 0.62
CA VAL A 155 -22.17 1.30 1.45
C VAL A 155 -21.03 0.39 1.91
N TYR A 156 -20.06 0.12 1.04
CA TYR A 156 -18.86 -0.65 1.41
C TYR A 156 -18.08 0.04 2.54
N PHE A 157 -17.71 1.32 2.37
CA PHE A 157 -16.96 2.05 3.40
C PHE A 157 -17.75 2.20 4.71
N TRP A 158 -19.06 2.40 4.63
CA TRP A 158 -19.90 2.50 5.81
C TRP A 158 -19.93 1.21 6.63
N ASN A 159 -19.77 0.06 6.01
CA ASN A 159 -19.80 -1.25 6.67
C ASN A 159 -18.42 -1.80 7.03
N ASP A 160 -17.35 -1.20 6.51
CA ASP A 160 -16.01 -1.60 6.90
C ASP A 160 -15.68 -1.25 8.37
N TYR A 161 -15.00 -2.17 9.04
CA TYR A 161 -14.67 -2.05 10.46
C TYR A 161 -13.70 -0.90 10.75
N TYR A 162 -12.67 -0.71 9.93
CA TYR A 162 -11.69 0.34 10.16
C TYR A 162 -12.27 1.71 9.86
N TRP A 163 -13.11 1.83 8.82
CA TRP A 163 -13.84 3.06 8.52
C TRP A 163 -14.79 3.44 9.65
N ARG A 164 -15.49 2.45 10.23
CA ARG A 164 -16.26 2.63 11.46
C ARG A 164 -15.42 3.17 12.59
N LYS A 165 -14.36 2.43 12.93
CA LYS A 165 -13.46 2.73 14.03
C LYS A 165 -12.86 4.14 13.96
N TYR A 166 -12.45 4.58 12.78
CA TYR A 166 -11.63 5.80 12.64
C TYR A 166 -12.36 7.02 12.04
N ILE A 167 -13.37 6.83 11.20
CA ILE A 167 -13.97 7.91 10.42
C ILE A 167 -15.43 8.19 10.82
N THR A 168 -16.23 7.16 11.06
CA THR A 168 -17.67 7.33 11.36
C THR A 168 -17.98 7.52 12.85
N TYR A 169 -17.11 7.11 13.79
CA TYR A 169 -17.23 7.48 15.22
C TYR A 169 -16.64 8.88 15.50
N ARG A 170 -17.32 9.86 14.92
CA ARG A 170 -17.08 11.31 14.72
C ARG A 170 -16.83 12.19 15.98
N SER A 171 -16.04 11.77 16.97
CA SER A 171 -15.59 12.68 18.05
C SER A 171 -14.18 13.23 17.84
N MET A 172 -13.50 12.91 16.72
CA MET A 172 -12.09 13.27 16.51
C MET A 172 -11.73 13.77 15.10
N ILE A 173 -12.71 14.04 14.22
CA ILE A 173 -12.43 14.55 12.87
C ILE A 173 -13.37 15.73 12.60
N GLU A 174 -12.80 16.92 12.42
CA GLU A 174 -13.53 18.08 11.88
C GLU A 174 -14.13 17.70 10.52
N PRO A 175 -15.43 17.95 10.28
CA PRO A 175 -16.04 17.65 9.00
C PRO A 175 -15.26 18.34 7.87
N LEU A 176 -14.81 17.57 6.89
CA LEU A 176 -14.36 18.14 5.62
C LEU A 176 -15.59 18.76 4.94
N PHE A 177 -15.58 20.08 4.78
CA PHE A 177 -16.60 20.77 4.01
C PHE A 177 -16.23 20.67 2.53
N ILE A 178 -17.10 20.02 1.76
CA ILE A 178 -17.03 20.09 0.30
C ILE A 178 -17.72 21.39 -0.08
N GLU A 179 -16.94 22.39 -0.48
CA GLU A 179 -17.51 23.62 -1.01
C GLU A 179 -18.22 23.32 -2.34
N ASN A 180 -19.24 24.11 -2.69
CA ASN A 180 -20.07 23.92 -3.90
C ASN A 180 -19.28 23.88 -5.23
N ASN A 181 -17.99 24.23 -5.21
CA ASN A 181 -17.09 24.20 -6.36
C ASN A 181 -16.14 22.99 -6.36
N GLY A 182 -16.35 22.00 -5.50
CA GLY A 182 -15.57 20.76 -5.46
C GLY A 182 -14.18 20.88 -4.82
N MET A 183 -13.88 22.01 -4.17
CA MET A 183 -12.67 22.16 -3.35
C MET A 183 -12.92 21.68 -1.92
N VAL A 184 -11.92 21.02 -1.34
CA VAL A 184 -11.95 20.48 0.03
C VAL A 184 -11.06 21.36 0.90
N SER A 185 -11.63 22.00 1.91
CA SER A 185 -10.92 22.82 2.90
C SER A 185 -10.97 22.14 4.29
N PRO A 186 -9.90 22.23 5.11
CA PRO A 186 -9.98 21.82 6.51
C PRO A 186 -10.92 22.75 7.29
N GLY A 187 -11.64 22.19 8.27
CA GLY A 187 -12.42 22.97 9.25
C GLY A 187 -11.53 23.75 10.22
#